data_AF-A0A222WPJ7-F1
#
_entry.id   AF-A0A222WPJ7-F1
#
_cell.length_a   1.000
_cell.length_b   1.000
_cell.length_c   1.000
_cell.angle_alpha   90.00
_cell.angle_beta   90.00
_cell.angle_gamma   90.00
#
_symmetry.space_group_name_H-M   'P 1'
#
loop_
_entity.id
_entity.type
_entity.pdbx_description
1 polymer ?
#
loop_
_entity_poly.entity_id
_entity_poly.type
_entity_poly.pdbx_seq_one_letter_code
_entity_poly.pdbx_strand_id
1 'polypeptide(L)'
;MLALSDPVWNLLQGPYGSSQYVPEMLNQLQAGYDGEIADTLYWEELYHQNTLYSCTFAAVPYLVDIALNSSDVGIRADIYNICGIFEAKNYNPLHTKVPLEFARDQIEVDSSVAEYIYEQYRHAIVRLAQMTEEMVLYAKEHEGNIGKRYVLAAAAAFQGYRSIAYMLQSFDTGDEYTLDCPHCGIPLYIWPAEQSDALIVYDKDPVHSNSLIPHPIHPGLLDHRGSDVQWLHEYALKIEENKLPSHLPYLNGWLNCPVCNTPVYIWDELMKMADGVRKHTA
;
A
#
# COMPACT_ATOMS: atom_id res chain seq x y z
N MET A 1 -17.88 -8.37 -14.13
CA MET A 1 -17.06 -9.28 -13.29
C MET A 1 -17.12 -10.70 -13.84
N LEU A 2 -16.10 -11.54 -13.60
CA LEU A 2 -16.09 -12.95 -14.01
C LEU A 2 -17.11 -13.73 -13.16
N ALA A 3 -18.09 -14.41 -13.76
CA ALA A 3 -19.15 -15.10 -13.00
C ALA A 3 -18.56 -16.13 -12.01
N LEU A 4 -19.13 -16.25 -10.80
CA LEU A 4 -18.62 -17.18 -9.77
C LEU A 4 -18.73 -18.65 -10.18
N SER A 5 -19.65 -19.00 -11.09
CA SER A 5 -19.79 -20.34 -11.65
C SER A 5 -18.92 -20.59 -12.89
N ASP A 6 -18.13 -19.60 -13.33
CA ASP A 6 -17.31 -19.72 -14.53
C ASP A 6 -16.15 -20.71 -14.30
N PRO A 7 -15.93 -21.71 -15.17
CA PRO A 7 -14.85 -22.68 -14.98
C PRO A 7 -13.45 -22.06 -15.01
N VAL A 8 -13.30 -20.82 -15.52
CA VAL A 8 -12.02 -20.08 -15.50
C VAL A 8 -11.44 -19.95 -14.09
N TRP A 9 -12.27 -19.92 -13.04
CA TRP A 9 -11.78 -19.91 -11.66
C TRP A 9 -10.85 -21.09 -11.33
N ASN A 10 -11.07 -22.26 -11.93
CA ASN A 10 -10.19 -23.42 -11.73
C ASN A 10 -8.82 -23.28 -12.41
N LEU A 11 -8.69 -22.33 -13.34
CA LEU A 11 -7.45 -22.03 -14.05
C LEU A 11 -6.65 -20.92 -13.37
N LEU A 12 -7.32 -20.05 -12.60
CA LEU A 12 -6.66 -18.98 -11.86
C LEU A 12 -5.89 -19.56 -10.66
N GLN A 13 -4.71 -19.01 -10.44
CA GLN A 13 -3.79 -19.35 -9.35
C GLN A 13 -4.03 -18.43 -8.15
N GLY A 14 -3.83 -19.00 -6.96
CA GLY A 14 -3.71 -18.34 -5.66
C GLY A 14 -2.43 -18.81 -4.93
N PRO A 15 -2.22 -18.41 -3.65
CA PRO A 15 -1.01 -18.71 -2.88
C PRO A 15 -0.56 -20.19 -2.88
N TYR A 16 -1.53 -21.09 -2.87
CA TYR A 16 -1.29 -22.54 -2.78
C TYR A 16 -1.51 -23.28 -4.11
N GLY A 17 -1.48 -22.56 -5.24
CA GLY A 17 -1.52 -23.14 -6.58
C GLY A 17 -2.92 -23.38 -7.15
N SER A 18 -3.97 -22.97 -6.44
CA SER A 18 -5.36 -23.09 -6.85
C SER A 18 -6.17 -21.93 -6.29
N SER A 19 -7.30 -21.61 -6.92
CA SER A 19 -8.29 -20.65 -6.42
C SER A 19 -9.71 -21.20 -6.41
N GLN A 20 -9.86 -22.53 -6.43
CA GLN A 20 -11.16 -23.21 -6.50
C GLN A 20 -12.12 -22.87 -5.34
N TYR A 21 -11.58 -22.44 -4.19
CA TYR A 21 -12.38 -22.09 -3.02
C TYR A 21 -12.86 -20.63 -3.02
N VAL A 22 -12.19 -19.76 -3.77
CA VAL A 22 -12.46 -18.32 -3.81
C VAL A 22 -13.93 -18.03 -4.19
N PRO A 23 -14.52 -18.66 -5.22
CA PRO A 23 -15.91 -18.36 -5.59
C PRO A 23 -16.93 -18.68 -4.50
N GLU A 24 -16.72 -19.79 -3.77
CA GLU A 24 -17.61 -20.21 -2.70
C GLU A 24 -17.52 -19.26 -1.50
N MET A 25 -16.31 -18.84 -1.12
CA MET A 25 -16.11 -17.85 -0.06
C MET A 25 -16.73 -16.50 -0.41
N LEU A 26 -16.59 -16.05 -1.67
CA LEU A 26 -17.25 -14.83 -2.15
C LEU A 26 -18.78 -14.95 -2.10
N ASN A 27 -19.36 -16.09 -2.50
CA ASN A 27 -20.79 -16.34 -2.36
C ASN A 27 -21.25 -16.24 -0.90
N GLN A 28 -20.48 -16.82 0.03
CA GLN A 28 -20.79 -16.79 1.45
C GLN A 28 -20.77 -15.36 1.99
N LEU A 29 -19.73 -14.58 1.69
CA LEU A 29 -19.64 -13.17 2.09
C LEU A 29 -20.74 -12.29 1.48
N GLN A 30 -21.18 -12.58 0.25
CA GLN A 30 -22.33 -11.90 -0.37
C GLN A 30 -23.67 -12.23 0.30
N ALA A 31 -23.83 -13.46 0.81
CA ALA A 31 -25.03 -13.87 1.53
C ALA A 31 -25.06 -13.31 2.96
N GLY A 32 -23.89 -13.14 3.57
CA GLY A 32 -23.70 -12.48 4.86
C GLY A 32 -22.21 -12.34 5.16
N TYR A 33 -21.77 -11.12 5.42
CA TYR A 33 -20.37 -10.87 5.73
C TYR A 33 -19.98 -11.53 7.04
N ASP A 34 -18.90 -12.29 7.02
CA ASP A 34 -18.31 -12.95 8.17
C ASP A 34 -16.82 -12.65 8.20
N GLY A 35 -16.33 -12.16 9.34
CA GLY A 35 -14.94 -11.70 9.48
C GLY A 35 -13.91 -12.82 9.36
N GLU A 36 -14.20 -14.03 9.84
CA GLU A 36 -13.26 -15.15 9.79
C GLU A 36 -13.12 -15.68 8.35
N ILE A 37 -14.24 -15.75 7.62
CA ILE A 37 -14.23 -16.08 6.19
C ILE A 37 -13.50 -15.00 5.40
N ALA A 38 -13.76 -13.73 5.69
CA ALA A 38 -13.09 -12.60 5.04
C ALA A 38 -11.57 -12.65 5.28
N ASP A 39 -11.11 -12.81 6.51
CA ASP A 39 -9.69 -12.92 6.84
C ASP A 39 -9.02 -14.09 6.11
N THR A 40 -9.66 -15.26 6.11
CA THR A 40 -9.13 -16.42 5.38
C THR A 40 -9.03 -16.13 3.89
N LEU A 41 -10.07 -15.54 3.30
CA LEU A 41 -10.06 -15.18 1.87
C LEU A 41 -8.92 -14.21 1.57
N TYR A 42 -8.77 -13.17 2.39
CA TYR A 42 -7.79 -12.11 2.17
C TYR A 42 -6.35 -12.63 2.25
N TRP A 43 -6.01 -13.35 3.32
CA TRP A 43 -4.63 -13.66 3.68
C TRP A 43 -4.15 -15.05 3.24
N GLU A 44 -5.07 -15.97 2.92
CA GLU A 44 -4.71 -17.34 2.52
C GLU A 44 -5.04 -17.63 1.06
N GLU A 45 -6.05 -16.99 0.49
CA GLU A 45 -6.52 -17.31 -0.86
C GLU A 45 -6.22 -16.21 -1.90
N LEU A 46 -6.22 -14.94 -1.50
CA LEU A 46 -6.02 -13.81 -2.42
C LEU A 46 -4.63 -13.19 -2.35
N TYR A 47 -3.96 -13.24 -1.20
CA TYR A 47 -2.69 -12.55 -1.01
C TYR A 47 -1.87 -13.21 0.09
N HIS A 48 -0.61 -13.52 -0.21
CA HIS A 48 0.30 -14.10 0.77
C HIS A 48 1.72 -13.60 0.53
N GLN A 49 2.48 -13.35 1.61
CA GLN A 49 3.89 -12.92 1.57
C GLN A 49 4.18 -11.79 0.55
N ASN A 50 3.36 -10.75 0.54
CA ASN A 50 3.49 -9.62 -0.38
C ASN A 50 3.31 -9.92 -1.87
N THR A 51 2.60 -11.01 -2.20
CA THR A 51 2.39 -11.47 -3.57
C THR A 51 0.91 -11.45 -3.94
N LEU A 52 0.60 -10.81 -5.08
CA LEU A 52 -0.70 -10.90 -5.74
C LEU A 52 -0.72 -12.07 -6.72
N TYR A 53 -1.92 -12.59 -6.97
CA TYR A 53 -2.16 -13.71 -7.85
C TYR A 53 -3.29 -13.40 -8.84
N SER A 54 -3.43 -14.23 -9.86
CA SER A 54 -4.48 -14.05 -10.87
C SER A 54 -5.90 -14.08 -10.29
N CYS A 55 -6.14 -14.87 -9.23
CA CYS A 55 -7.43 -14.89 -8.52
C CYS A 55 -7.72 -13.59 -7.77
N THR A 56 -6.70 -12.86 -7.29
CA THR A 56 -6.85 -11.58 -6.61
C THR A 56 -7.57 -10.57 -7.50
N PHE A 57 -7.13 -10.46 -8.76
CA PHE A 57 -7.74 -9.53 -9.72
C PHE A 57 -9.19 -9.90 -10.04
N ALA A 58 -9.52 -11.19 -10.07
CA ALA A 58 -10.88 -11.67 -10.31
C ALA A 58 -11.81 -11.47 -9.09
N ALA A 59 -11.27 -11.55 -7.87
CA ALA A 59 -12.03 -11.48 -6.63
C ALA A 59 -12.35 -10.04 -6.18
N VAL A 60 -11.42 -9.09 -6.34
CA VAL A 60 -11.60 -7.71 -5.86
C VAL A 60 -12.89 -7.03 -6.33
N PRO A 61 -13.36 -7.18 -7.59
CA PRO A 61 -14.65 -6.63 -7.99
C PRO A 61 -15.83 -7.09 -7.13
N TYR A 62 -15.82 -8.35 -6.66
CA TYR A 62 -16.84 -8.88 -5.76
C TYR A 62 -16.75 -8.27 -4.36
N LEU A 63 -15.53 -8.12 -3.82
CA LEU A 63 -15.32 -7.44 -2.54
C LEU A 63 -15.86 -6.01 -2.60
N VAL A 64 -15.55 -5.27 -3.67
CA VAL A 64 -16.04 -3.90 -3.86
C VAL A 64 -17.57 -3.85 -3.95
N ASP A 65 -18.21 -4.82 -4.62
CA ASP A 65 -19.68 -4.91 -4.63
C ASP A 65 -20.26 -5.22 -3.24
N ILE A 66 -19.61 -6.07 -2.43
CA ILE A 66 -20.02 -6.33 -1.04
C ILE A 66 -19.95 -5.03 -0.23
N ALA A 67 -18.83 -4.30 -0.32
CA ALA A 67 -18.67 -3.02 0.39
C ALA A 67 -19.76 -2.02 -0.01
N LEU A 68 -19.97 -1.82 -1.31
CA LEU A 68 -20.90 -0.80 -1.80
C LEU A 68 -22.38 -1.12 -1.53
N ASN A 69 -22.72 -2.39 -1.35
CA ASN A 69 -24.07 -2.81 -0.98
C ASN A 69 -24.27 -2.94 0.54
N SER A 70 -23.21 -2.85 1.34
CA SER A 70 -23.31 -2.91 2.79
C SER A 70 -23.75 -1.57 3.38
N SER A 71 -24.67 -1.61 4.34
CA SER A 71 -24.99 -0.46 5.19
C SER A 71 -24.05 -0.33 6.39
N ASP A 72 -23.22 -1.34 6.65
CA ASP A 72 -22.25 -1.34 7.74
C ASP A 72 -20.94 -0.69 7.27
N VAL A 73 -20.59 0.44 7.87
CA VAL A 73 -19.37 1.19 7.54
C VAL A 73 -18.11 0.43 7.96
N GLY A 74 -18.18 -0.44 8.97
CA GLY A 74 -17.06 -1.30 9.38
C GLY A 74 -16.69 -2.30 8.29
N ILE A 75 -17.68 -2.97 7.69
CA ILE A 75 -17.46 -3.88 6.53
C ILE A 75 -16.84 -3.11 5.36
N ARG A 76 -17.31 -1.88 5.13
CA ARG A 76 -16.81 -1.02 4.05
C ARG A 76 -15.35 -0.61 4.29
N ALA A 77 -15.01 -0.27 5.53
CA ALA A 77 -13.66 0.11 5.93
C ALA A 77 -12.70 -1.08 5.82
N ASP A 78 -13.12 -2.27 6.26
CA ASP A 78 -12.34 -3.50 6.17
C ASP A 78 -11.99 -3.83 4.71
N ILE A 79 -13.00 -3.90 3.83
CA ILE A 79 -12.80 -4.15 2.39
C ILE A 79 -11.96 -3.04 1.73
N TYR A 80 -12.18 -1.78 2.12
CA TYR A 80 -11.41 -0.65 1.59
C TYR A 80 -9.93 -0.79 1.93
N ASN A 81 -9.60 -1.14 3.18
CA ASN A 81 -8.23 -1.32 3.64
C ASN A 81 -7.54 -2.49 2.92
N ILE A 82 -8.17 -3.66 2.87
CA ILE A 82 -7.54 -4.83 2.23
C ILE A 82 -7.35 -4.64 0.72
N CYS A 83 -8.32 -4.04 0.03
CA CYS A 83 -8.16 -3.73 -1.39
C CYS A 83 -7.05 -2.68 -1.61
N GLY A 84 -6.84 -1.78 -0.65
CA GLY A 84 -5.76 -0.81 -0.64
C GLY A 84 -4.38 -1.47 -0.51
N ILE A 85 -4.28 -2.52 0.31
CA ILE A 85 -3.09 -3.37 0.38
C ILE A 85 -2.83 -4.01 -0.98
N PHE A 86 -3.85 -4.58 -1.61
CA PHE A 86 -3.69 -5.22 -2.92
C PHE A 86 -3.22 -4.22 -3.98
N GLU A 87 -3.86 -3.05 -4.11
CA GLU A 87 -3.45 -2.07 -5.12
C GLU A 87 -2.07 -1.46 -4.82
N ALA A 88 -1.68 -1.30 -3.56
CA ALA A 88 -0.33 -0.84 -3.20
C ALA A 88 0.77 -1.84 -3.60
N LYS A 89 0.46 -3.14 -3.66
CA LYS A 89 1.38 -4.19 -4.12
C LYS A 89 1.23 -4.52 -5.60
N ASN A 90 0.36 -3.79 -6.31
CA ASN A 90 0.17 -3.97 -7.74
C ASN A 90 1.28 -3.27 -8.53
N TYR A 91 2.32 -4.03 -8.90
CA TYR A 91 3.46 -3.53 -9.68
C TYR A 91 3.24 -3.56 -11.20
N ASN A 92 2.00 -3.81 -11.66
CA ASN A 92 1.68 -3.79 -13.07
C ASN A 92 1.81 -2.36 -13.65
N PRO A 93 2.59 -2.15 -14.72
CA PRO A 93 2.78 -0.83 -15.32
C PRO A 93 1.48 -0.15 -15.74
N LEU A 94 1.52 1.18 -15.85
CA LEU A 94 0.43 1.96 -16.46
C LEU A 94 0.14 1.42 -17.87
N HIS A 95 -1.15 1.30 -18.20
CA HIS A 95 -1.67 0.73 -19.46
C HIS A 95 -1.51 -0.79 -19.63
N THR A 96 -1.10 -1.52 -18.59
CA THR A 96 -1.17 -2.98 -18.60
C THR A 96 -2.60 -3.43 -18.93
N LYS A 97 -2.72 -4.32 -19.92
CA LYS A 97 -4.00 -4.94 -20.28
C LYS A 97 -4.20 -6.28 -19.59
N VAL A 98 -3.13 -7.08 -19.51
CA VAL A 98 -3.08 -8.37 -18.84
C VAL A 98 -2.01 -8.30 -17.74
N PRO A 99 -2.34 -8.58 -16.47
CA PRO A 99 -1.39 -8.54 -15.38
C PRO A 99 -0.22 -9.51 -15.58
N LEU A 100 0.96 -9.10 -15.11
CA LEU A 100 2.20 -9.88 -15.17
C LEU A 100 2.05 -11.24 -14.49
N GLU A 101 1.19 -11.35 -13.48
CA GLU A 101 0.84 -12.57 -12.78
C GLU A 101 0.34 -13.67 -13.71
N PHE A 102 -0.43 -13.33 -14.76
CA PHE A 102 -0.94 -14.32 -15.71
C PHE A 102 0.19 -15.00 -16.49
N ALA A 103 1.24 -14.22 -16.84
CA ALA A 103 2.42 -14.75 -17.51
C ALA A 103 3.37 -15.46 -16.53
N ARG A 104 3.57 -14.88 -15.34
CA ARG A 104 4.41 -15.44 -14.26
C ARG A 104 3.96 -16.85 -13.89
N ASP A 105 2.65 -17.03 -13.71
CA ASP A 105 2.05 -18.26 -13.23
C ASP A 105 1.61 -19.20 -14.37
N GLN A 106 1.91 -18.85 -15.63
CA GLN A 106 1.60 -19.64 -16.82
C GLN A 106 0.11 -20.00 -16.94
N ILE A 107 -0.77 -19.03 -16.66
CA ILE A 107 -2.22 -19.24 -16.66
C ILE A 107 -2.71 -19.51 -18.09
N GLU A 108 -3.28 -20.69 -18.33
CA GLU A 108 -3.83 -21.10 -19.62
C GLU A 108 -5.27 -20.59 -19.83
N VAL A 109 -5.44 -19.27 -19.91
CA VAL A 109 -6.73 -18.62 -20.25
C VAL A 109 -6.62 -17.81 -21.54
N ASP A 110 -7.74 -17.63 -22.24
CA ASP A 110 -7.80 -16.74 -23.39
C ASP A 110 -7.43 -15.31 -22.97
N SER A 111 -6.60 -14.64 -23.78
CA SER A 111 -6.13 -13.29 -23.45
C SER A 111 -7.28 -12.29 -23.27
N SER A 112 -8.38 -12.43 -24.01
CA SER A 112 -9.56 -11.57 -23.84
C SER A 112 -10.23 -11.72 -22.47
N VAL A 113 -10.19 -12.93 -21.89
CA VAL A 113 -10.69 -13.19 -20.54
C VAL A 113 -9.78 -12.55 -19.50
N ALA A 114 -8.45 -12.69 -19.66
CA ALA A 114 -7.49 -12.06 -18.75
C ALA A 114 -7.58 -10.51 -18.81
N GLU A 115 -7.72 -9.94 -20.02
CA GLU A 115 -7.95 -8.51 -20.20
C GLU A 115 -9.24 -8.05 -19.51
N TYR A 116 -10.32 -8.82 -19.67
CA TYR A 116 -11.60 -8.54 -19.03
C TYR A 116 -11.48 -8.57 -17.49
N ILE A 117 -10.86 -9.60 -16.91
CA ILE A 117 -10.66 -9.70 -15.45
C ILE A 117 -9.96 -8.43 -14.93
N TYR A 118 -8.88 -8.00 -15.60
CA TYR A 118 -8.14 -6.84 -15.15
C TYR A 118 -8.83 -5.50 -15.42
N GLU A 119 -9.62 -5.40 -16.49
CA GLU A 119 -10.51 -4.25 -16.68
C GLU A 119 -11.54 -4.12 -15.54
N GLN A 120 -12.15 -5.23 -15.12
CA GLN A 120 -13.09 -5.24 -14.00
C GLN A 120 -12.39 -4.86 -12.68
N TYR A 121 -11.19 -5.37 -12.44
CA TYR A 121 -10.35 -4.97 -11.31
C TYR A 121 -10.13 -3.44 -11.29
N ARG A 122 -9.68 -2.86 -12.40
CA ARG A 122 -9.42 -1.41 -12.48
C ARG A 122 -10.68 -0.58 -12.27
N HIS A 123 -11.83 -1.02 -12.79
CA HIS A 123 -13.11 -0.37 -12.50
C HIS A 123 -13.49 -0.44 -11.01
N ALA A 124 -13.18 -1.55 -10.34
CA ALA A 124 -13.41 -1.70 -8.90
C ALA A 124 -12.53 -0.73 -8.09
N ILE A 125 -11.26 -0.55 -8.46
CA ILE A 125 -10.35 0.45 -7.86
C ILE A 125 -10.90 1.88 -7.99
N VAL A 126 -11.43 2.25 -9.16
CA VAL A 126 -12.04 3.58 -9.35
C VAL A 126 -13.25 3.79 -8.43
N ARG A 127 -14.04 2.74 -8.18
CA ARG A 127 -15.18 2.81 -7.26
C ARG A 127 -14.73 2.95 -5.80
N LEU A 128 -13.66 2.26 -5.40
CA LEU A 128 -13.07 2.42 -4.08
C LEU A 128 -12.52 3.84 -3.86
N ALA A 129 -11.88 4.44 -4.88
CA ALA A 129 -11.42 5.84 -4.81
C ALA A 129 -12.55 6.83 -4.48
N GLN A 130 -13.79 6.53 -4.89
CA GLN A 130 -14.96 7.37 -4.57
C GLN A 130 -15.39 7.29 -3.10
N MET A 131 -14.95 6.27 -2.36
CA MET A 131 -15.24 6.09 -0.93
C MET A 131 -14.23 6.78 -0.02
N THR A 132 -13.11 7.29 -0.55
CA THR A 132 -11.99 7.82 0.25
C THR A 132 -12.41 8.83 1.30
N GLU A 133 -13.29 9.77 0.94
CA GLU A 133 -13.77 10.82 1.84
C GLU A 133 -14.47 10.26 3.08
N GLU A 134 -15.33 9.27 2.88
CA GLU A 134 -16.05 8.62 3.97
C GLU A 134 -15.13 7.78 4.83
N MET A 135 -14.23 7.00 4.21
CA MET A 135 -13.31 6.13 4.95
C MET A 135 -12.33 6.94 5.80
N VAL A 136 -11.88 8.10 5.31
CA VAL A 136 -11.06 9.05 6.06
C VAL A 136 -11.81 9.59 7.28
N LEU A 137 -13.08 9.97 7.12
CA LEU A 137 -13.90 10.45 8.25
C LEU A 137 -14.21 9.34 9.25
N TYR A 138 -14.47 8.12 8.77
CA TYR A 138 -14.69 6.96 9.64
C TYR A 138 -13.44 6.66 10.46
N ALA A 139 -12.28 6.58 9.80
CA ALA A 139 -11.01 6.25 10.46
C ALA A 139 -10.54 7.33 11.43
N LYS A 140 -10.86 8.61 11.15
CA LYS A 140 -10.61 9.69 12.11
C LYS A 140 -11.17 9.39 13.50
N GLU A 141 -12.39 8.85 13.55
CA GLU A 141 -13.15 8.62 14.79
C GLU A 141 -12.95 7.22 15.39
N HIS A 142 -12.59 6.22 14.57
CA HIS A 142 -12.59 4.80 14.96
C HIS A 142 -11.21 4.14 14.97
N GLU A 143 -10.20 4.74 14.35
CA GLU A 143 -8.88 4.13 14.18
C GLU A 143 -7.80 4.82 15.02
N GLY A 144 -6.82 4.04 15.47
CA GLY A 144 -5.55 4.56 15.96
C GLY A 144 -4.64 5.03 14.82
N ASN A 145 -3.48 5.60 15.14
CA ASN A 145 -2.55 6.12 14.11
C ASN A 145 -2.19 5.08 13.04
N ILE A 146 -1.95 3.82 13.44
CA ILE A 146 -1.64 2.73 12.50
C ILE A 146 -2.79 2.50 11.52
N GLY A 147 -4.02 2.33 12.01
CA GLY A 147 -5.22 2.16 11.16
C GLY A 147 -5.46 3.37 10.24
N LYS A 148 -5.26 4.60 10.75
CA LYS A 148 -5.32 5.83 9.95
C LYS A 148 -4.30 5.80 8.80
N ARG A 149 -3.08 5.31 9.03
CA ARG A 149 -2.08 5.17 7.95
C ARG A 149 -2.46 4.11 6.92
N TYR A 150 -3.07 3.00 7.32
CA TYR A 150 -3.61 2.03 6.36
C TYR A 150 -4.69 2.65 5.47
N VAL A 151 -5.57 3.47 6.04
CA VAL A 151 -6.62 4.18 5.28
C VAL A 151 -6.01 5.21 4.32
N LEU A 152 -4.99 5.96 4.76
CA LEU A 152 -4.23 6.86 3.89
C LEU A 152 -3.49 6.10 2.79
N ALA A 153 -2.92 4.93 3.10
CA ALA A 153 -2.24 4.09 2.12
C ALA A 153 -3.21 3.57 1.06
N ALA A 154 -4.37 3.09 1.47
CA ALA A 154 -5.43 2.66 0.56
C ALA A 154 -5.90 3.83 -0.32
N ALA A 155 -6.15 5.00 0.26
CA ALA A 155 -6.51 6.21 -0.47
C ALA A 155 -5.43 6.59 -1.51
N ALA A 156 -4.16 6.55 -1.13
CA ALA A 156 -3.04 6.83 -2.02
C ALA A 156 -2.99 5.83 -3.18
N ALA A 157 -3.14 4.54 -2.89
CA ALA A 157 -3.11 3.47 -3.88
C ALA A 157 -4.21 3.66 -4.94
N PHE A 158 -5.45 3.93 -4.52
CA PHE A 158 -6.58 4.10 -5.43
C PHE A 158 -6.51 5.38 -6.27
N GLN A 159 -5.81 6.41 -5.79
CA GLN A 159 -5.54 7.65 -6.53
C GLN A 159 -4.31 7.53 -7.45
N GLY A 160 -3.61 6.40 -7.44
CA GLY A 160 -2.42 6.15 -8.25
C GLY A 160 -1.10 6.60 -7.62
N TYR A 161 -1.11 7.08 -6.37
CA TYR A 161 0.10 7.39 -5.60
C TYR A 161 0.68 6.11 -4.96
N ARG A 162 1.01 5.11 -5.79
CA ARG A 162 1.46 3.78 -5.34
C ARG A 162 2.70 3.85 -4.46
N SER A 163 3.64 4.75 -4.75
CA SER A 163 4.86 4.90 -3.95
C SER A 163 4.60 5.41 -2.54
N ILE A 164 3.63 6.32 -2.40
CA ILE A 164 3.14 6.76 -1.09
C ILE A 164 2.44 5.62 -0.36
N ALA A 165 1.55 4.90 -1.05
CA ALA A 165 0.84 3.77 -0.46
C ALA A 165 1.79 2.71 0.10
N TYR A 166 2.82 2.35 -0.68
CA TYR A 166 3.86 1.43 -0.27
C TYR A 166 4.63 1.95 0.94
N MET A 167 5.09 3.22 0.90
CA MET A 167 5.81 3.85 2.00
C MET A 167 5.00 3.82 3.31
N LEU A 168 3.71 4.17 3.25
CA LEU A 168 2.83 4.17 4.42
C LEU A 168 2.61 2.77 5.01
N GLN A 169 2.57 1.72 4.17
CA GLN A 169 2.48 0.33 4.64
C GLN A 169 3.79 -0.20 5.19
N SER A 170 4.93 0.24 4.62
CA SER A 170 6.26 -0.16 5.10
C SER A 170 6.63 0.50 6.43
N PHE A 171 6.13 1.71 6.67
CA PHE A 171 6.45 2.53 7.84
C PHE A 171 5.16 2.97 8.55
N ASP A 172 4.33 2.00 8.92
CA ASP A 172 2.97 2.19 9.44
C ASP A 172 2.91 2.75 10.88
N THR A 173 3.99 2.64 11.65
CA THR A 173 4.11 3.28 12.97
C THR A 173 4.69 4.70 12.88
N GLY A 174 5.51 4.93 11.86
CA GLY A 174 6.33 6.14 11.72
C GLY A 174 7.46 6.27 12.73
N ASP A 175 7.76 5.20 13.47
CA ASP A 175 8.84 5.20 14.46
C ASP A 175 10.22 4.99 13.79
N GLU A 176 10.23 4.48 12.56
CA GLU A 176 11.42 4.28 11.76
C GLU A 176 11.08 4.40 10.27
N TYR A 177 11.96 5.05 9.52
CA TYR A 177 12.05 4.95 8.06
C TYR A 177 13.47 4.54 7.69
N THR A 178 13.62 3.77 6.62
CA THR A 178 14.95 3.31 6.18
C THR A 178 15.16 3.54 4.69
N LEU A 179 16.34 4.01 4.32
CA LEU A 179 16.76 4.10 2.92
C LEU A 179 18.26 3.88 2.75
N ASP A 180 18.69 3.53 1.55
CA ASP A 180 20.13 3.42 1.25
C ASP A 180 20.60 4.72 0.61
N CYS A 181 21.79 5.19 0.95
CA CYS A 181 22.38 6.34 0.25
C CYS A 181 22.56 5.99 -1.24
N PRO A 182 22.00 6.78 -2.18
CA PRO A 182 22.08 6.47 -3.61
C PRO A 182 23.50 6.55 -4.19
N HIS A 183 24.45 7.10 -3.44
CA HIS A 183 25.83 7.29 -3.89
C HIS A 183 26.81 6.24 -3.36
N CYS A 184 26.71 5.86 -2.09
CA CYS A 184 27.62 4.89 -1.47
C CYS A 184 26.95 3.60 -0.99
N GLY A 185 25.62 3.51 -1.08
CA GLY A 185 24.85 2.32 -0.70
C GLY A 185 24.75 2.07 0.80
N ILE A 186 25.29 2.95 1.66
CA ILE A 186 25.19 2.74 3.10
C ILE A 186 23.74 2.95 3.57
N PRO A 187 23.19 2.06 4.43
CA PRO A 187 21.87 2.27 5.00
C PRO A 187 21.85 3.52 5.88
N LEU A 188 20.74 4.25 5.78
CA LEU A 188 20.41 5.43 6.56
C LEU A 188 19.10 5.15 7.30
N TYR A 189 19.14 5.31 8.62
CA TYR A 189 18.04 5.06 9.52
C TYR A 189 17.45 6.40 9.96
N ILE A 190 16.20 6.67 9.61
CA ILE A 190 15.51 7.93 9.88
C ILE A 190 14.52 7.69 11.02
N TRP A 191 14.70 8.40 12.13
CA TRP A 191 13.95 8.16 13.37
C TRP A 191 13.43 9.48 13.95
N PRO A 192 12.30 9.46 14.70
CA PRO A 192 11.89 10.58 15.52
C PRO A 192 12.93 10.86 16.61
N ALA A 193 13.23 12.13 16.86
CA ALA A 193 14.08 12.54 17.97
C ALA A 193 13.37 12.31 19.32
N GLU A 194 14.10 11.94 20.37
CA GLU A 194 13.52 11.54 21.67
C GLU A 194 12.62 12.61 22.32
N GLN A 195 12.82 13.89 22.00
CA GLN A 195 12.14 15.03 22.64
C GLN A 195 11.24 15.82 21.67
N SER A 196 11.07 15.37 20.42
CA SER A 196 10.28 16.07 19.42
C SER A 196 9.92 15.17 18.25
N ASP A 197 8.83 15.44 17.54
CA ASP A 197 8.50 14.75 16.28
C ASP A 197 9.40 15.14 15.08
N ALA A 198 10.52 15.82 15.33
CA ALA A 198 11.53 16.07 14.31
C ALA A 198 12.23 14.77 13.93
N LEU A 199 12.42 14.53 12.62
CA LEU A 199 13.19 13.37 12.16
C LEU A 199 14.69 13.69 12.09
N ILE A 200 15.48 12.68 12.45
CA ILE A 200 16.96 12.67 12.44
C ILE A 200 17.46 11.40 11.76
N VAL A 201 18.70 11.43 11.27
CA VAL A 201 19.32 10.29 10.59
C VAL A 201 20.48 9.70 11.38
N TYR A 202 20.59 8.38 11.36
CA TYR A 202 21.74 7.62 11.81
C TYR A 202 22.36 6.82 10.65
N ASP A 203 23.68 6.67 10.67
CA ASP A 203 24.46 5.87 9.70
C ASP A 203 24.63 4.40 10.14
N LYS A 204 24.04 4.05 11.28
CA LYS A 204 23.99 2.72 11.87
C LYS A 204 22.65 2.51 12.54
N ASP A 205 22.27 1.25 12.65
CA ASP A 205 21.03 0.82 13.26
C ASP A 205 20.95 1.27 14.74
N PRO A 206 19.98 2.13 15.12
CA PRO A 206 19.79 2.61 16.49
C PRO A 206 19.35 1.54 17.49
N VAL A 207 18.73 0.44 17.02
CA VAL A 207 18.30 -0.66 17.89
C VAL A 207 19.51 -1.47 18.37
N HIS A 208 20.52 -1.62 17.51
CA HIS A 208 21.68 -2.48 17.76
C HIS A 208 22.95 -1.72 18.17
N SER A 209 22.90 -0.38 18.18
CA SER A 209 24.07 0.46 18.41
C SER A 209 23.85 1.47 19.53
N ASN A 210 24.83 1.57 20.43
CA ASN A 210 24.81 2.57 21.51
C ASN A 210 25.59 3.83 21.11
N SER A 211 25.20 4.98 21.68
CA SER A 211 25.93 6.25 21.55
C SER A 211 26.09 6.73 20.10
N LEU A 212 25.03 6.61 19.30
CA LEU A 212 25.01 7.12 17.94
C LEU A 212 24.97 8.65 17.89
N ILE A 213 25.60 9.22 16.87
CA ILE A 213 25.55 10.66 16.61
C ILE A 213 24.40 10.91 15.63
N PRO A 214 23.37 11.68 16.03
CA PRO A 214 22.28 12.00 15.13
C PRO A 214 22.71 13.05 14.11
N HIS A 215 22.29 12.87 12.87
CA HIS A 215 22.51 13.80 11.77
C HIS A 215 21.21 14.55 11.46
N PRO A 216 21.21 15.90 11.50
CA PRO A 216 20.00 16.67 11.27
C PRO A 216 19.58 16.64 9.81
N ILE A 217 18.27 16.61 9.58
CA ILE A 217 17.67 16.78 8.26
C ILE A 217 17.32 18.25 8.08
N HIS A 218 17.60 18.81 6.90
CA HIS A 218 17.08 20.11 6.49
C HIS A 218 15.63 19.91 6.00
N PRO A 219 14.61 20.43 6.71
CA PRO A 219 13.22 20.23 6.31
C PRO A 219 12.92 20.96 5.00
N GLY A 220 12.15 20.31 4.13
CA GLY A 220 11.63 20.88 2.89
C GLY A 220 10.30 21.60 3.09
N LEU A 221 9.94 22.44 2.12
CA LEU A 221 8.62 23.07 2.06
C LEU A 221 7.60 22.08 1.51
N LEU A 222 6.35 22.17 1.97
CA LEU A 222 5.23 21.33 1.50
C LEU A 222 4.30 22.06 0.52
N ASP A 223 4.68 23.26 0.05
CA ASP A 223 3.79 24.21 -0.65
C ASP A 223 3.76 24.05 -2.18
N HIS A 224 4.26 22.93 -2.70
CA HIS A 224 4.21 22.61 -4.11
C HIS A 224 2.80 22.18 -4.53
N ARG A 225 1.98 23.16 -4.93
CA ARG A 225 0.59 22.92 -5.39
C ARG A 225 0.50 21.76 -6.39
N GLY A 226 -0.25 20.73 -6.02
CA GLY A 226 -0.51 19.55 -6.85
C GLY A 226 0.52 18.43 -6.74
N SER A 227 1.47 18.51 -5.80
CA SER A 227 2.37 17.39 -5.50
C SER A 227 1.66 16.29 -4.69
N ASP A 228 2.15 15.08 -4.85
CA ASP A 228 1.77 13.89 -4.11
C ASP A 228 2.00 14.05 -2.59
N VAL A 229 3.10 14.72 -2.20
CA VAL A 229 3.37 15.06 -0.79
C VAL A 229 2.38 16.07 -0.20
N GLN A 230 1.90 17.03 -1.00
CA GLN A 230 0.86 17.96 -0.54
C GLN A 230 -0.46 17.22 -0.30
N TRP A 231 -0.86 16.35 -1.24
CA TRP A 231 -2.04 15.51 -1.08
C TRP A 231 -1.97 14.70 0.22
N LEU A 232 -0.82 14.07 0.48
CA LEU A 232 -0.63 13.28 1.70
C LEU A 232 -0.74 14.14 2.96
N HIS A 233 -0.12 15.33 2.96
CA HIS A 233 -0.19 16.26 4.08
C HIS A 233 -1.64 16.70 4.38
N GLU A 234 -2.40 17.05 3.35
CA GLU A 234 -3.80 17.47 3.49
C GLU A 234 -4.67 16.35 4.08
N TYR A 235 -4.52 15.12 3.59
CA TYR A 235 -5.29 13.99 4.10
C TYR A 235 -4.81 13.53 5.50
N ALA A 236 -3.52 13.62 5.80
CA ALA A 236 -2.98 13.33 7.13
C ALA A 236 -3.54 14.29 8.19
N LEU A 237 -3.67 15.58 7.86
CA LEU A 237 -4.34 16.55 8.72
C LEU A 237 -5.83 16.24 8.88
N LYS A 238 -6.50 15.87 7.78
CA LYS A 238 -7.93 15.60 7.76
C LYS A 238 -8.34 14.39 8.59
N ILE A 239 -7.55 13.31 8.53
CA ILE A 239 -7.77 12.09 9.32
C ILE A 239 -7.30 12.24 10.77
N GLU A 240 -6.63 13.35 11.10
CA GLU A 240 -5.99 13.60 12.40
C GLU A 240 -5.01 12.48 12.77
N GLU A 241 -4.10 12.15 11.84
CA GLU A 241 -2.92 11.33 12.16
C GLU A 241 -1.88 12.24 12.84
N ASN A 242 -1.42 11.85 14.03
CA ASN A 242 -0.72 12.77 14.93
C ASN A 242 0.78 12.97 14.64
N LYS A 243 1.42 12.11 13.87
CA LYS A 243 2.89 12.10 13.65
C LYS A 243 3.28 12.46 12.22
N LEU A 244 2.54 11.95 11.25
CA LEU A 244 2.85 12.07 9.83
C LEU A 244 2.89 13.54 9.38
N PRO A 245 1.95 14.43 9.76
CA PRO A 245 2.05 15.84 9.38
C PRO A 245 3.35 16.52 9.85
N SER A 246 3.84 16.22 11.06
CA SER A 246 5.10 16.76 11.57
C SER A 246 6.33 16.11 10.93
N HIS A 247 6.22 14.85 10.50
CA HIS A 247 7.28 14.14 9.79
C HIS A 247 7.46 14.59 8.35
N LEU A 248 6.38 14.95 7.64
CA LEU A 248 6.41 15.23 6.20
C LEU A 248 7.40 16.32 5.76
N PRO A 249 7.60 17.44 6.48
CA PRO A 249 8.65 18.39 6.13
C PRO A 249 10.05 17.77 6.13
N TYR A 250 10.33 16.84 7.04
CA TYR A 250 11.62 16.14 7.10
C TYR A 250 11.73 15.04 6.05
N LEU A 251 10.64 14.30 5.79
CA LEU A 251 10.60 13.32 4.70
C LEU A 251 10.75 14.00 3.33
N ASN A 252 10.19 15.20 3.16
CA ASN A 252 10.39 16.07 2.00
C ASN A 252 11.69 16.91 2.09
N GLY A 253 12.57 16.58 3.04
CA GLY A 253 13.81 17.28 3.29
C GLY A 253 15.02 16.59 2.65
N TRP A 254 16.20 17.06 3.05
CA TRP A 254 17.46 16.52 2.57
C TRP A 254 18.55 16.58 3.65
N LEU A 255 19.57 15.75 3.49
CA LEU A 255 20.80 15.79 4.27
C LEU A 255 22.01 15.51 3.39
N ASN A 256 23.22 15.80 3.89
CA ASN A 256 24.42 15.20 3.32
C ASN A 256 24.62 13.83 3.98
N CYS A 257 24.88 12.79 3.19
CA CYS A 257 25.17 11.46 3.73
C CYS A 257 26.33 11.55 4.74
N PRO A 258 26.18 11.00 5.96
CA PRO A 258 27.22 11.05 6.98
C PRO A 258 28.57 10.42 6.58
N VAL A 259 28.55 9.55 5.56
CA VAL A 259 29.71 8.77 5.13
C VAL A 259 30.36 9.33 3.86
N CYS A 260 29.59 9.55 2.80
CA CYS A 260 30.13 10.02 1.52
C CYS A 260 29.96 11.54 1.32
N ASN A 261 29.29 12.23 2.24
CA ASN A 261 29.03 13.68 2.23
C ASN A 261 28.34 14.21 0.96
N THR A 262 27.68 13.34 0.20
CA THR A 262 26.89 13.73 -0.97
C THR A 262 25.44 14.00 -0.56
N PRO A 263 24.76 15.02 -1.13
CA PRO A 263 23.35 15.29 -0.83
C PRO A 263 22.44 14.09 -1.10
N VAL A 264 21.50 13.85 -0.20
CA VAL A 264 20.45 12.82 -0.29
C VAL A 264 19.11 13.52 -0.05
N TYR A 265 18.21 13.43 -1.02
CA TYR A 265 16.84 13.93 -0.95
C TYR A 265 15.93 12.78 -0.52
N ILE A 266 15.37 12.86 0.69
CA ILE A 266 14.75 11.71 1.35
C ILE A 266 13.52 11.23 0.59
N TRP A 267 12.64 12.16 0.20
CA TRP A 267 11.41 11.84 -0.52
C TRP A 267 11.68 11.09 -1.81
N ASP A 268 12.60 11.59 -2.62
CA ASP A 268 12.97 10.98 -3.90
C ASP A 268 13.45 9.52 -3.72
N GLU A 269 14.25 9.25 -2.68
CA GLU A 269 14.75 7.90 -2.41
C GLU A 269 13.67 6.98 -1.82
N LEU A 270 12.76 7.50 -0.99
CA LEU A 270 11.61 6.74 -0.49
C LEU A 270 10.65 6.39 -1.62
N MET A 271 10.38 7.31 -2.56
CA MET A 271 9.47 7.06 -3.68
C MET A 271 10.02 5.99 -4.65
N LYS A 272 11.34 5.91 -4.81
CA LYS A 272 11.99 4.85 -5.59
C LYS A 272 11.87 3.45 -4.99
N MET A 273 11.65 3.32 -3.67
CA MET A 273 11.51 2.00 -3.03
C MET A 273 10.29 1.22 -3.55
N ALA A 274 9.28 1.92 -4.05
CA ALA A 274 8.07 1.31 -4.58
C ALA A 274 8.16 0.92 -6.07
N ASP A 275 9.00 1.61 -6.85
CA ASP A 275 9.14 1.39 -8.30
C ASP A 275 9.97 0.14 -8.66
N GLY A 276 10.58 -0.48 -7.66
CA GLY A 276 11.33 -1.70 -7.85
C GLY A 276 11.84 -2.21 -6.52
N VAL A 277 11.38 -3.41 -6.17
CA VAL A 277 12.14 -4.41 -5.42
C VAL A 277 13.61 -4.02 -5.41
N ARG A 278 14.12 -3.48 -4.29
CA ARG A 278 15.56 -3.30 -4.13
C ARG A 278 16.17 -4.67 -4.37
N LYS A 279 16.81 -4.83 -5.53
CA LYS A 279 17.74 -5.92 -5.76
C LYS A 279 18.89 -5.65 -4.79
N HIS A 280 18.78 -6.17 -3.58
CA HIS A 280 19.95 -6.42 -2.76
C HIS A 280 20.79 -7.44 -3.55
N THR A 281 21.71 -6.95 -4.36
CA THR A 281 22.90 -7.72 -4.69
C THR A 281 23.78 -7.70 -3.45
N ALA A 282 24.09 -8.90 -2.98
CA ALA A 282 25.00 -9.20 -1.88
C ALA A 282 26.36 -8.50 -2.00
#